data_AF-A0A077Y1X9-F1
#
_entry.id   AF-A0A077Y1X9-F1
#
_cell.length_a   1.000
_cell.length_b   1.000
_cell.length_c   1.000
_cell.angle_alpha   90.00
_cell.angle_beta   90.00
_cell.angle_gamma   90.00
#
_symmetry.space_group_name_H-M   'P 1'
#
loop_
_entity.id
_entity.type
_entity.pdbx_description
1 polymer ?
#
loop_
_entity_poly.entity_id
_entity_poly.type
_entity_poly.pdbx_seq_one_letter_code
_entity_poly.pdbx_strand_id
1 'polypeptide(L)'
;MVRVIVFLSIVVLSCDQKGTTNSGVPSKASQVSVANEGPAPLKSRPQTIELAIEKISSAEFLSAKQSAKVNIPLDKITDLKIVQEKLAGIVEFEDQGNYLGIKRINFRNGHSVQNEVDLSECAFVSYFPSEDVLLLECGHTMDVSFDLSTGQTTYEIGNLNLVTISPSGKYRLNKIFEGQECYSHFIQVRENGKYKKIADLNDFFEKKTGKWLCVIEQEFWSDDSTLYFGLLTEYKEEGNEYEFYRVNMTNGRN
;
A
#
# COMPACT_ATOMS: atom_id res chain seq x y z
N MET A 1 -13.10 37.02 -26.05
CA MET A 1 -11.95 37.80 -25.54
C MET A 1 -12.43 38.59 -24.33
N VAL A 2 -12.25 38.07 -23.12
CA VAL A 2 -12.46 38.80 -21.87
C VAL A 2 -11.35 38.35 -20.93
N ARG A 3 -10.45 39.28 -20.60
CA ARG A 3 -9.34 39.08 -19.67
C ARG A 3 -9.84 39.36 -18.26
N VAL A 4 -9.77 38.38 -17.38
CA VAL A 4 -9.96 38.60 -15.93
C VAL A 4 -8.58 38.77 -15.32
N ILE A 5 -8.32 39.98 -14.81
CA ILE A 5 -7.12 40.34 -14.06
C ILE A 5 -7.44 40.12 -12.59
N VAL A 6 -6.73 39.18 -11.94
CA VAL A 6 -6.80 38.98 -10.50
C VAL A 6 -5.66 39.76 -9.85
N PHE A 7 -6.01 40.76 -9.03
CA PHE A 7 -5.06 41.49 -8.19
C PHE A 7 -4.78 40.68 -6.92
N LEU A 8 -3.52 40.33 -6.70
CA LEU A 8 -3.01 39.69 -5.49
C LEU A 8 -2.54 40.78 -4.52
N SER A 9 -3.27 41.00 -3.43
CA SER A 9 -2.87 41.92 -2.36
C SER A 9 -2.12 41.17 -1.27
N ILE A 10 -0.82 41.43 -1.14
CA ILE A 10 0.04 40.94 -0.05
C ILE A 10 -0.10 41.90 1.12
N VAL A 11 -0.60 41.42 2.26
CA VAL A 11 -0.56 42.14 3.54
C VAL A 11 0.67 41.66 4.31
N VAL A 12 1.64 42.55 4.50
CA VAL A 12 2.82 42.33 5.34
C VAL A 12 2.50 42.81 6.75
N LEU A 13 2.43 41.89 7.71
CA LEU A 13 2.40 42.23 9.13
C LEU A 13 3.83 42.14 9.68
N SER A 14 4.43 43.32 9.85
CA SER A 14 5.64 43.54 10.65
C SER A 14 5.20 43.99 12.04
N CYS A 15 5.77 43.39 13.09
CA CYS A 15 5.79 44.00 14.42
C CYS A 15 7.16 43.78 15.09
N ASP A 16 7.59 44.87 15.68
CA ASP A 16 8.92 45.27 16.11
C ASP A 16 9.47 44.55 17.35
N GLN A 17 10.81 44.59 17.46
CA GLN A 17 11.59 44.35 18.67
C GLN A 17 11.61 45.57 19.62
N LYS A 18 11.62 45.30 20.92
CA LYS A 18 12.27 46.05 22.03
C LYS A 18 12.10 45.19 23.31
N GLY A 19 13.06 44.90 24.18
CA GLY A 19 14.46 45.25 24.36
C GLY A 19 14.83 44.97 25.83
N THR A 20 15.86 44.14 26.05
CA THR A 20 16.83 44.08 27.18
C THR A 20 16.37 44.02 28.66
N THR A 21 16.92 43.05 29.41
CA THR A 21 18.07 43.26 30.35
C THR A 21 18.64 41.93 30.89
N ASN A 22 19.97 41.91 31.05
CA ASN A 22 20.82 40.82 31.55
C ASN A 22 20.72 40.64 33.07
N SER A 23 21.00 39.43 33.58
CA SER A 23 21.89 39.20 34.74
C SER A 23 22.24 37.71 34.94
N GLY A 24 23.55 37.40 34.82
CA GLY A 24 24.34 36.68 35.83
C GLY A 24 24.01 35.21 36.17
N VAL A 25 24.89 34.32 35.70
CA VAL A 25 25.07 32.89 36.07
C VAL A 25 25.52 32.75 37.54
N PRO A 26 25.31 31.60 38.22
CA PRO A 26 26.43 30.66 38.33
C PRO A 26 26.06 29.18 38.10
N SER A 27 27.00 28.53 37.42
CA SER A 27 27.10 27.10 37.12
C SER A 27 27.19 26.26 38.39
N LYS A 28 26.43 25.17 38.45
CA LYS A 28 26.74 24.00 39.28
C LYS A 28 26.87 22.79 38.38
N ALA A 29 28.11 22.33 38.24
CA ALA A 29 28.46 21.05 37.64
C ALA A 29 27.88 19.92 38.50
N SER A 30 27.00 19.11 37.92
CA SER A 30 26.69 17.77 38.41
C SER A 30 27.48 16.78 37.56
N GLN A 31 28.46 16.15 38.20
CA GLN A 31 29.11 14.94 37.67
C GLN A 31 28.05 13.83 37.59
N VAL A 32 27.77 13.36 36.39
CA VAL A 32 27.05 12.11 36.17
C VAL A 32 28.07 11.08 35.70
N SER A 33 28.13 9.99 36.46
CA SER A 33 28.93 8.80 36.28
C SER A 33 28.78 8.19 34.89
N VAL A 34 29.89 7.92 34.23
CA VAL A 34 29.98 7.12 33.00
C VAL A 34 29.60 5.68 33.34
N ALA A 35 28.38 5.29 33.00
CA ALA A 35 28.02 3.89 32.89
C ALA A 35 28.58 3.35 31.58
N ASN A 36 29.32 2.25 31.65
CA ASN A 36 29.77 1.47 30.51
C ASN A 36 28.55 1.02 29.69
N GLU A 37 28.25 1.70 28.59
CA GLU A 37 27.41 1.16 27.54
C GLU A 37 28.23 0.13 26.77
N GLY A 38 27.94 -1.15 26.99
CA GLY A 38 28.36 -2.21 26.08
C GLY A 38 27.86 -1.89 24.66
N PRO A 39 28.56 -2.35 23.62
CA PRO A 39 28.24 -1.99 22.24
C PRO A 39 26.78 -2.34 21.94
N ALA A 40 26.03 -1.30 21.54
CA ALA A 40 24.66 -1.45 21.07
C ALA A 40 24.61 -2.57 20.01
N PRO A 41 23.59 -3.45 20.05
CA PRO A 41 23.45 -4.48 19.03
C PRO A 41 23.38 -3.80 17.66
N LEU A 42 24.26 -4.25 16.75
CA LEU A 42 24.32 -3.82 15.36
C LEU A 42 22.90 -3.89 14.78
N LYS A 43 22.28 -2.73 14.58
CA LYS A 43 21.05 -2.61 13.77
C LYS A 43 21.40 -3.19 12.41
N SER A 44 20.86 -4.37 12.09
CA SER A 44 21.02 -4.99 10.78
C SER A 44 20.61 -3.98 9.72
N ARG A 45 21.55 -3.61 8.86
CA ARG A 45 21.32 -2.70 7.74
C ARG A 45 20.17 -3.26 6.89
N PRO A 46 19.18 -2.45 6.47
CA PRO A 46 18.06 -2.96 5.68
C PRO A 46 18.59 -3.65 4.42
N GLN A 47 18.24 -4.93 4.24
CA GLN A 47 18.59 -5.68 3.04
C GLN A 47 17.87 -5.02 1.85
N THR A 48 18.62 -4.55 0.87
CA THR A 48 18.04 -4.05 -0.38
C THR A 48 17.58 -5.26 -1.20
N ILE A 49 16.33 -5.30 -1.60
CA ILE A 49 15.81 -6.34 -2.50
C ILE A 49 16.03 -5.86 -3.92
N GLU A 50 16.65 -6.71 -4.74
CA GLU A 50 16.86 -6.47 -6.16
C GLU A 50 15.78 -7.19 -6.97
N LEU A 51 15.16 -6.47 -7.91
CA LEU A 51 14.17 -6.99 -8.84
C LEU A 51 14.75 -7.08 -10.25
N ALA A 52 14.73 -8.27 -10.82
CA ALA A 52 15.03 -8.49 -12.23
C ALA A 52 13.73 -8.83 -12.98
N ILE A 53 13.39 -8.03 -13.99
CA ILE A 53 12.20 -8.19 -14.82
C ILE A 53 12.65 -8.58 -16.23
N GLU A 54 12.07 -9.66 -16.75
CA GLU A 54 12.41 -10.19 -18.07
C GLU A 54 11.13 -10.54 -18.83
N LYS A 55 11.05 -10.12 -20.10
CA LYS A 55 10.03 -10.61 -21.02
C LYS A 55 10.38 -12.04 -21.42
N ILE A 56 9.40 -12.94 -21.35
CA ILE A 56 9.57 -14.36 -21.67
C ILE A 56 8.62 -14.79 -22.79
N SER A 57 8.90 -15.93 -23.42
CA SER A 57 8.00 -16.49 -24.42
C SER A 57 6.73 -17.06 -23.79
N SER A 58 5.64 -17.14 -24.57
CA SER A 58 4.40 -17.80 -24.14
C SER A 58 4.64 -19.27 -23.77
N ALA A 59 5.50 -19.97 -24.51
CA ALA A 59 5.85 -21.36 -24.20
C ALA A 59 6.56 -21.50 -22.85
N GLU A 60 7.51 -20.60 -22.52
CA GLU A 60 8.16 -20.57 -21.21
C GLU A 60 7.16 -20.27 -20.09
N PHE A 61 6.28 -19.29 -20.28
CA PHE A 61 5.25 -18.94 -19.30
C PHE A 61 4.31 -20.12 -19.03
N LEU A 62 3.80 -20.77 -20.08
CA LEU A 62 2.92 -21.94 -19.96
C LEU A 62 3.62 -23.13 -19.31
N SER A 63 4.91 -23.34 -19.60
CA SER A 63 5.71 -24.38 -18.94
C SER A 63 5.87 -24.08 -17.44
N ALA A 64 6.21 -22.84 -17.07
CA ALA A 64 6.32 -22.42 -15.67
C ALA A 64 4.98 -22.54 -14.93
N LYS A 65 3.86 -22.23 -15.59
CA LYS A 65 2.51 -22.30 -15.03
C LYS A 65 2.12 -23.72 -14.61
N GLN A 66 2.70 -24.76 -15.19
CA GLN A 66 2.51 -26.15 -14.75
C GLN A 66 3.06 -26.41 -13.34
N SER A 67 4.05 -25.61 -12.92
CA SER A 67 4.63 -25.66 -11.57
C SER A 67 3.98 -24.69 -10.58
N ALA A 68 3.03 -23.86 -11.05
CA ALA A 68 2.37 -22.84 -10.25
C ALA A 68 1.73 -23.47 -9.01
N LYS A 69 1.95 -22.83 -7.87
CA LYS A 69 1.23 -23.18 -6.64
C LYS A 69 -0.12 -22.49 -6.64
N VAL A 70 -1.12 -23.17 -6.09
CA VAL A 70 -2.47 -22.61 -5.93
C VAL A 70 -2.38 -21.42 -4.97
N ASN A 71 -2.83 -20.25 -5.44
CA ASN A 71 -3.00 -19.08 -4.58
C ASN A 71 -4.18 -19.34 -3.65
N ILE A 72 -3.97 -19.23 -2.34
CA ILE A 72 -5.03 -19.39 -1.34
C ILE A 72 -5.54 -17.98 -1.00
N PRO A 73 -6.80 -17.65 -1.30
CA PRO A 73 -7.37 -16.36 -0.93
C PRO A 73 -7.35 -16.14 0.58
N LEU A 74 -7.23 -14.89 1.01
CA LEU A 74 -7.30 -14.53 2.41
C LEU A 74 -8.73 -14.69 2.95
N ASP A 75 -8.84 -15.18 4.18
CA ASP A 75 -10.12 -15.21 4.89
C ASP A 75 -10.65 -13.79 5.06
N LYS A 76 -11.93 -13.59 4.68
CA LYS A 76 -12.59 -12.30 4.72
C LYS A 76 -14.03 -12.42 5.22
N ILE A 77 -14.53 -11.32 5.77
CA ILE A 77 -15.90 -11.17 6.22
C ILE A 77 -16.58 -10.16 5.30
N THR A 78 -17.66 -10.59 4.66
CA THR A 78 -18.52 -9.74 3.81
C THR A 78 -19.95 -9.63 4.36
N ASP A 79 -20.29 -10.42 5.39
CA ASP A 79 -21.60 -10.32 6.05
C ASP A 79 -21.67 -9.01 6.85
N LEU A 80 -22.66 -8.19 6.53
CA LEU A 80 -22.83 -6.85 7.09
C LEU A 80 -23.07 -6.87 8.60
N LYS A 81 -23.87 -7.83 9.10
CA LYS A 81 -24.16 -7.92 10.53
C LYS A 81 -22.92 -8.33 11.30
N ILE A 82 -22.22 -9.35 10.81
CA ILE A 82 -20.99 -9.84 11.44
C ILE A 82 -19.91 -8.76 11.45
N VAL A 83 -19.73 -8.00 10.36
CA VAL A 83 -18.70 -6.95 10.34
C VAL A 83 -19.05 -5.77 11.25
N GLN A 84 -20.32 -5.35 11.30
CA GLN A 84 -20.78 -4.29 12.20
C GLN A 84 -20.56 -4.68 13.66
N GLU A 85 -20.84 -5.92 14.04
CA GLU A 85 -20.56 -6.44 15.39
C GLU A 85 -19.06 -6.48 15.69
N LYS A 86 -18.25 -7.00 14.76
CA LYS A 86 -16.80 -7.14 14.96
C LYS A 86 -16.05 -5.82 14.99
N LEU A 87 -16.50 -4.83 14.24
CA LEU A 87 -15.86 -3.52 14.13
C LEU A 87 -16.57 -2.44 14.96
N ALA A 88 -17.46 -2.82 15.87
CA ALA A 88 -18.13 -1.91 16.79
C ALA A 88 -17.11 -1.06 17.56
N GLY A 89 -17.27 0.26 17.51
CA GLY A 89 -16.38 1.25 18.14
C GLY A 89 -15.12 1.60 17.32
N ILE A 90 -14.77 0.78 16.31
CA ILE A 90 -13.64 1.05 15.40
C ILE A 90 -14.15 1.69 14.12
N VAL A 91 -15.21 1.16 13.52
CA VAL A 91 -15.82 1.70 12.30
C VAL A 91 -17.25 2.11 12.61
N GLU A 92 -17.56 3.36 12.31
CA GLU A 92 -18.94 3.86 12.35
C GLU A 92 -19.53 3.71 10.96
N PHE A 93 -20.37 2.70 10.82
CA PHE A 93 -21.10 2.44 9.59
C PHE A 93 -22.34 3.33 9.47
N GLU A 94 -22.71 3.65 8.24
CA GLU A 94 -23.93 4.35 7.90
C GLU A 94 -24.73 3.51 6.90
N ASP A 95 -25.97 3.17 7.26
CA ASP A 95 -26.86 2.47 6.34
C ASP A 95 -27.40 3.47 5.31
N GLN A 96 -27.02 3.26 4.05
CA GLN A 96 -27.44 4.07 2.90
C GLN A 96 -28.56 3.36 2.10
N GLY A 97 -29.20 2.35 2.68
CA GLY A 97 -30.29 1.56 2.11
C GLY A 97 -29.80 0.49 1.12
N ASN A 98 -28.95 0.87 0.16
CA ASN A 98 -28.48 -0.02 -0.90
C ASN A 98 -27.09 -0.60 -0.63
N TYR A 99 -26.33 0.06 0.23
CA TYR A 99 -24.97 -0.33 0.62
C TYR A 99 -24.68 0.15 2.04
N LEU A 100 -23.64 -0.43 2.64
CA LEU A 100 -23.18 -0.04 3.96
C LEU A 100 -22.03 0.96 3.81
N GLY A 101 -22.33 2.25 4.02
CA GLY A 101 -21.35 3.33 3.96
C GLY A 101 -20.49 3.44 5.21
N ILE A 102 -19.43 4.25 5.14
CA ILE A 102 -18.52 4.50 6.26
C ILE A 102 -18.57 5.97 6.66
N LYS A 103 -19.06 6.25 7.87
CA LYS A 103 -19.09 7.61 8.42
C LYS A 103 -17.75 8.02 9.02
N ARG A 104 -17.09 7.09 9.72
CA ARG A 104 -15.85 7.36 10.46
C ARG A 104 -15.07 6.09 10.75
N ILE A 105 -13.75 6.21 10.79
CA ILE A 105 -12.83 5.16 11.24
C ILE A 105 -12.00 5.69 12.41
N ASN A 106 -12.06 4.97 13.54
CA ASN A 106 -11.26 5.15 14.73
C ASN A 106 -10.20 4.04 14.76
N PHE A 107 -8.99 4.34 14.31
CA PHE A 107 -7.91 3.36 14.31
C PHE A 107 -7.56 2.93 15.73
N ARG A 108 -7.11 1.68 15.87
CA ARG A 108 -6.75 1.11 17.18
C ARG A 108 -5.52 1.77 17.79
N ASN A 109 -4.66 2.38 16.98
CA ASN A 109 -3.54 3.18 17.44
C ASN A 109 -3.95 4.56 18.00
N GLY A 110 -5.25 4.88 18.04
CA GLY A 110 -5.80 6.12 18.57
C GLY A 110 -5.87 7.27 17.57
N HIS A 111 -5.38 7.09 16.34
CA HIS A 111 -5.60 8.05 15.25
C HIS A 111 -7.00 7.87 14.66
N SER A 112 -7.52 8.91 14.01
CA SER A 112 -8.78 8.83 13.27
C SER A 112 -8.62 9.52 11.93
N VAL A 113 -9.15 8.93 10.85
CA VAL A 113 -9.31 9.66 9.60
C VAL A 113 -10.49 10.60 9.76
N GLN A 114 -10.19 11.86 10.06
CA GLN A 114 -11.05 12.97 9.70
C GLN A 114 -10.23 13.76 8.69
N ASN A 115 -10.65 13.78 7.42
CA ASN A 115 -10.18 14.67 6.35
C ASN A 115 -9.06 14.21 5.38
N GLU A 116 -8.52 12.99 5.44
CA GLU A 116 -7.53 12.54 4.43
C GLU A 116 -8.16 11.82 3.23
N VAL A 117 -9.28 11.14 3.45
CA VAL A 117 -10.04 10.44 2.40
C VAL A 117 -11.51 10.83 2.57
N ASP A 118 -12.14 11.27 1.50
CA ASP A 118 -13.59 11.50 1.49
C ASP A 118 -14.31 10.14 1.50
N LEU A 119 -14.89 9.79 2.65
CA LEU A 119 -15.60 8.53 2.83
C LEU A 119 -17.07 8.60 2.41
N SER A 120 -17.56 9.78 1.99
CA SER A 120 -18.99 9.99 1.70
C SER A 120 -19.48 9.17 0.50
N GLU A 121 -18.57 8.80 -0.41
CA GLU A 121 -18.86 7.96 -1.58
C GLU A 121 -18.32 6.53 -1.44
N CYS A 122 -17.97 6.11 -0.22
CA CYS A 122 -17.38 4.80 0.03
C CYS A 122 -18.39 3.79 0.58
N ALA A 123 -18.38 2.59 0.02
CA ALA A 123 -19.14 1.43 0.44
C ALA A 123 -18.22 0.32 0.98
N PHE A 124 -18.67 -0.38 2.02
CA PHE A 124 -18.01 -1.55 2.55
C PHE A 124 -17.97 -2.70 1.52
N VAL A 125 -16.79 -3.29 1.33
CA VAL A 125 -16.59 -4.47 0.48
C VAL A 125 -16.27 -5.70 1.31
N SER A 126 -15.22 -5.62 2.13
CA SER A 126 -14.78 -6.76 2.95
C SER A 126 -13.88 -6.33 4.11
N TYR A 127 -13.90 -7.11 5.19
CA TYR A 127 -12.95 -7.00 6.28
C TYR A 127 -12.09 -8.26 6.37
N PHE A 128 -10.76 -8.11 6.50
CA PHE A 128 -9.78 -9.19 6.57
C PHE A 128 -9.24 -9.31 8.00
N PRO A 129 -9.78 -10.20 8.85
CA PRO A 129 -9.49 -10.20 10.28
C PRO A 129 -8.04 -10.56 10.62
N SER A 130 -7.40 -11.40 9.81
CA SER A 130 -6.01 -11.82 10.03
C SER A 130 -4.99 -10.70 9.80
N GLU A 131 -5.35 -9.72 8.96
CA GLU A 131 -4.53 -8.55 8.64
C GLU A 131 -5.00 -7.27 9.37
N ASP A 132 -6.22 -7.30 9.93
CA ASP A 132 -6.98 -6.15 10.49
C ASP A 132 -7.20 -5.05 9.44
N VAL A 133 -7.54 -5.46 8.21
CA VAL A 133 -7.70 -4.54 7.06
C VAL A 133 -9.17 -4.41 6.65
N LEU A 134 -9.63 -3.17 6.54
CA LEU A 134 -10.91 -2.80 5.94
C LEU A 134 -10.70 -2.46 4.47
N LEU A 135 -11.50 -3.06 3.58
CA LEU A 135 -11.56 -2.73 2.17
C LEU A 135 -12.92 -2.12 1.83
N LEU A 136 -12.87 -1.02 1.10
CA LEU A 136 -13.98 -0.24 0.60
C LEU A 136 -13.86 -0.08 -0.91
N GLU A 137 -15.00 0.16 -1.54
CA GLU A 137 -15.10 0.67 -2.91
C GLU A 137 -15.64 2.09 -2.82
N CYS A 138 -14.96 3.05 -3.43
CA CYS A 138 -15.40 4.46 -3.42
C CYS A 138 -15.72 4.95 -4.85
N GLY A 139 -15.91 6.26 -5.02
CA GLY A 139 -16.22 6.88 -6.31
C GLY A 139 -15.35 6.35 -7.47
N HIS A 140 -15.93 6.22 -8.65
CA HIS A 140 -15.29 5.58 -9.82
C HIS A 140 -14.84 4.13 -9.55
N THR A 141 -15.52 3.41 -8.66
CA THR A 141 -15.19 2.04 -8.24
C THR A 141 -13.76 1.89 -7.74
N MET A 142 -13.16 2.96 -7.19
CA MET A 142 -11.78 2.91 -6.73
C MET A 142 -11.64 2.01 -5.50
N ASP A 143 -10.54 1.28 -5.44
CA ASP A 143 -10.17 0.49 -4.27
C ASP A 143 -9.64 1.42 -3.17
N VAL A 144 -10.25 1.37 -1.99
CA VAL A 144 -9.75 2.07 -0.81
C VAL A 144 -9.61 1.09 0.34
N SER A 145 -8.42 1.04 0.94
CA SER A 145 -8.17 0.15 2.07
C SER A 145 -7.46 0.82 3.23
N PHE A 146 -7.71 0.30 4.42
CA PHE A 146 -7.19 0.80 5.68
C PHE A 146 -6.74 -0.34 6.58
N ASP A 147 -5.54 -0.27 7.13
CA ASP A 147 -5.09 -1.14 8.22
C ASP A 147 -5.59 -0.50 9.51
N LEU A 148 -6.56 -1.15 10.13
CA LEU A 148 -7.25 -0.64 11.31
C LEU A 148 -6.31 -0.56 12.55
N SER A 149 -5.21 -1.32 12.53
CA SER A 149 -4.21 -1.35 13.59
C SER A 149 -3.17 -0.24 13.48
N THR A 150 -2.76 0.11 12.25
CA THR A 150 -1.65 1.06 12.00
C THR A 150 -2.08 2.39 11.40
N GLY A 151 -3.27 2.48 10.80
CA GLY A 151 -3.73 3.64 10.05
C GLY A 151 -3.10 3.76 8.65
N GLN A 152 -2.32 2.78 8.19
CA GLN A 152 -1.84 2.75 6.82
C GLN A 152 -3.02 2.69 5.83
N THR A 153 -2.80 3.21 4.63
CA THR A 153 -3.84 3.37 3.60
C THR A 153 -3.51 2.59 2.33
N THR A 154 -4.38 2.72 1.33
CA THR A 154 -4.43 1.93 0.09
C THR A 154 -3.06 1.64 -0.54
N TYR A 155 -2.22 2.66 -0.75
CA TYR A 155 -0.94 2.50 -1.46
C TYR A 155 0.14 1.73 -0.69
N GLU A 156 -0.06 1.54 0.61
CA GLU A 156 0.78 0.68 1.44
C GLU A 156 0.21 -0.73 1.58
N ILE A 157 -1.12 -0.90 1.50
CA ILE A 157 -1.80 -2.15 1.87
C ILE A 157 -2.27 -2.93 0.64
N GLY A 158 -2.89 -2.23 -0.31
CA GLY A 158 -3.46 -2.77 -1.54
C GLY A 158 -4.92 -3.23 -1.38
N ASN A 159 -5.47 -3.78 -2.45
CA ASN A 159 -6.73 -4.52 -2.40
C ASN A 159 -6.45 -6.00 -2.08
N LEU A 160 -6.73 -6.42 -0.85
CA LEU A 160 -6.49 -7.80 -0.38
C LEU A 160 -7.40 -8.85 -1.04
N ASN A 161 -8.42 -8.47 -1.82
CA ASN A 161 -9.14 -9.40 -2.69
C ASN A 161 -8.35 -9.78 -3.94
N LEU A 162 -7.36 -8.97 -4.33
CA LEU A 162 -6.64 -9.08 -5.60
C LEU A 162 -5.19 -9.54 -5.43
N VAL A 163 -4.80 -9.95 -4.22
CA VAL A 163 -3.43 -10.37 -3.94
C VAL A 163 -3.13 -11.76 -4.45
N THR A 164 -1.89 -11.95 -4.89
CA THR A 164 -1.31 -13.28 -5.07
C THR A 164 -0.12 -13.45 -4.16
N ILE A 165 -0.16 -14.52 -3.37
CA ILE A 165 0.78 -14.77 -2.29
C ILE A 165 1.73 -15.89 -2.74
N SER A 166 3.03 -15.67 -2.53
CA SER A 166 4.05 -16.69 -2.75
C SER A 166 3.82 -17.93 -1.86
N PRO A 167 4.36 -19.12 -2.21
CA PRO A 167 4.05 -20.37 -1.53
C PRO A 167 4.21 -20.39 -0.01
N SER A 168 5.25 -19.74 0.54
CA SER A 168 5.43 -19.63 2.00
C SER A 168 4.79 -18.38 2.61
N GLY A 169 4.23 -17.50 1.79
CA GLY A 169 3.76 -16.18 2.20
C GLY A 169 4.88 -15.19 2.49
N LYS A 170 6.07 -15.39 1.92
CA LYS A 170 7.20 -14.47 2.06
C LYS A 170 6.95 -13.15 1.32
N TYR A 171 6.47 -13.23 0.09
CA TYR A 171 6.06 -12.08 -0.71
C TYR A 171 4.62 -12.19 -1.15
N ARG A 172 4.03 -11.05 -1.49
CA ARG A 172 2.80 -10.98 -2.27
C ARG A 172 2.84 -9.84 -3.27
N LEU A 173 2.17 -10.06 -4.40
CA LEU A 173 1.81 -9.05 -5.37
C LEU A 173 0.47 -8.45 -4.94
N ASN A 174 0.39 -7.13 -4.89
CA ASN A 174 -0.84 -6.38 -4.69
C ASN A 174 -1.25 -5.65 -5.97
N LYS A 175 -2.55 -5.38 -6.03
CA LYS A 175 -3.20 -4.55 -7.04
C LYS A 175 -4.13 -3.56 -6.36
N ILE A 176 -4.29 -2.39 -6.96
CA ILE A 176 -5.25 -1.36 -6.57
C ILE A 176 -5.87 -0.83 -7.85
N PHE A 177 -7.20 -0.85 -7.97
CA PHE A 177 -7.87 -0.11 -9.01
C PHE A 177 -8.06 1.35 -8.59
N GLU A 178 -7.49 2.29 -9.34
CA GLU A 178 -7.52 3.73 -8.98
C GLU A 178 -8.75 4.46 -9.53
N GLY A 179 -9.68 3.72 -10.15
CA GLY A 179 -10.93 4.24 -10.69
C GLY A 179 -10.87 4.67 -12.16
N GLN A 180 -9.69 4.57 -12.80
CA GLN A 180 -9.53 4.83 -14.23
C GLN A 180 -8.56 3.82 -14.86
N GLU A 181 -9.12 2.88 -15.63
CA GLU A 181 -8.49 1.97 -16.61
C GLU A 181 -7.31 1.09 -16.13
N CYS A 182 -6.35 1.62 -15.38
CA CYS A 182 -5.16 0.95 -14.92
C CYS A 182 -5.20 0.60 -13.43
N TYR A 183 -4.43 -0.43 -13.10
CA TYR A 183 -4.12 -0.81 -11.74
C TYR A 183 -2.73 -0.31 -11.34
N SER A 184 -2.61 0.05 -10.07
CA SER A 184 -1.32 0.17 -9.40
C SER A 184 -0.89 -1.20 -8.86
N HIS A 185 0.35 -1.60 -9.17
CA HIS A 185 0.92 -2.88 -8.77
C HIS A 185 2.16 -2.66 -7.91
N PHE A 186 2.28 -3.44 -6.84
CA PHE A 186 3.46 -3.38 -5.99
C PHE A 186 3.70 -4.70 -5.27
N ILE A 187 4.95 -4.91 -4.86
CA ILE A 187 5.37 -6.09 -4.12
C ILE A 187 5.49 -5.72 -2.64
N GLN A 188 4.98 -6.60 -1.80
CA GLN A 188 5.22 -6.56 -0.36
C GLN A 188 5.97 -7.79 0.11
N VAL A 189 6.81 -7.61 1.12
CA VAL A 189 7.47 -8.69 1.87
C VAL A 189 6.82 -8.84 3.23
N ARG A 190 6.72 -10.08 3.72
CA ARG A 190 6.30 -10.38 5.07
C ARG A 190 7.49 -10.35 6.02
N GLU A 191 7.51 -9.37 6.91
CA GLU A 191 8.52 -9.19 7.95
C GLU A 191 7.83 -9.08 9.31
N ASN A 192 8.30 -9.83 10.31
CA ASN A 192 7.72 -9.84 11.66
C ASN A 192 6.20 -10.07 11.67
N GLY A 193 5.70 -10.91 10.76
CA GLY A 193 4.29 -11.29 10.66
C GLY A 193 3.41 -10.33 9.85
N LYS A 194 3.89 -9.14 9.49
CA LYS A 194 3.15 -8.13 8.71
C LYS A 194 3.76 -7.92 7.33
N TYR A 195 2.94 -7.57 6.35
CA TYR A 195 3.42 -7.21 5.02
C TYR A 195 3.84 -5.74 4.95
N LYS A 196 4.92 -5.46 4.23
CA LYS A 196 5.44 -4.11 3.98
C LYS A 196 5.77 -3.94 2.51
N LYS A 197 5.39 -2.81 1.91
CA LYS A 197 5.76 -2.46 0.53
C LYS A 197 7.28 -2.34 0.40
N ILE A 198 7.84 -3.03 -0.59
CA ILE A 198 9.28 -3.03 -0.89
C ILE A 198 9.59 -2.51 -2.29
N ALA A 199 8.63 -2.57 -3.20
CA ALA A 199 8.83 -2.13 -4.57
C ALA A 199 7.51 -1.71 -5.19
N ASP A 200 7.53 -0.56 -5.86
CA ASP A 200 6.47 -0.12 -6.74
C ASP A 200 6.69 -0.77 -8.12
N LEU A 201 5.89 -1.79 -8.45
CA LEU A 201 6.15 -2.63 -9.61
C LEU A 201 5.89 -1.87 -10.91
N ASN A 202 4.92 -0.94 -10.93
CA ASN A 202 4.66 -0.08 -12.08
C ASN A 202 5.91 0.74 -12.44
N ASP A 203 6.48 1.44 -11.46
CA ASP A 203 7.71 2.23 -11.61
C ASP A 203 8.89 1.38 -12.09
N PHE A 204 9.11 0.22 -11.45
CA PHE A 204 10.22 -0.66 -11.81
C PHE A 204 10.05 -1.21 -13.23
N PHE A 205 8.83 -1.58 -13.60
CA PHE A 205 8.51 -2.14 -14.90
C PHE A 205 8.69 -1.10 -16.01
N GLU A 206 8.19 0.12 -15.83
CA GLU A 206 8.34 1.20 -16.81
C GLU A 206 9.81 1.57 -17.01
N LYS A 207 10.58 1.71 -15.93
CA LYS A 207 12.03 2.00 -16.01
C LYS A 207 12.81 0.91 -16.77
N LYS A 208 12.38 -0.35 -16.70
CA LYS A 208 13.05 -1.49 -17.34
C LYS A 208 12.59 -1.75 -18.77
N THR A 209 11.32 -1.50 -19.08
CA THR A 209 10.70 -1.93 -20.34
C THR A 209 10.25 -0.77 -21.23
N GLY A 210 10.13 0.45 -20.68
CA GLY A 210 9.55 1.60 -21.35
C GLY A 210 8.03 1.51 -21.56
N LYS A 211 7.35 0.60 -20.85
CA LYS A 211 5.90 0.35 -20.97
C LYS A 211 5.19 0.57 -19.64
N TRP A 212 3.93 0.97 -19.70
CA TRP A 212 3.07 1.06 -18.51
C TRP A 212 2.54 -0.31 -18.13
N LEU A 213 2.64 -0.63 -16.83
CA LEU A 213 2.08 -1.86 -16.25
C LEU A 213 0.62 -1.61 -15.86
N CYS A 214 -0.26 -1.47 -16.85
CA CYS A 214 -1.65 -1.03 -16.63
C CYS A 214 -2.56 -2.16 -16.12
N VAL A 215 -2.66 -3.26 -16.86
CA VAL A 215 -3.48 -4.42 -16.49
C VAL A 215 -2.62 -5.68 -16.60
N ILE A 216 -2.46 -6.37 -15.48
CA ILE A 216 -1.86 -7.71 -15.47
C ILE A 216 -2.89 -8.76 -15.10
N GLU A 217 -2.77 -9.90 -15.75
CA GLU A 217 -3.59 -11.08 -15.51
C GLU A 217 -2.70 -12.33 -15.52
N GLN A 218 -3.31 -13.46 -15.16
CA GLN A 218 -2.67 -14.77 -15.14
C GLN A 218 -1.44 -14.83 -14.22
N GLU A 219 -1.40 -13.96 -13.22
CA GLU A 219 -0.30 -13.88 -12.30
C GLU A 219 -0.19 -15.13 -11.42
N PHE A 220 1.03 -15.61 -11.20
CA PHE A 220 1.30 -16.72 -10.29
C PHE A 220 2.74 -16.71 -9.78
N TRP A 221 2.93 -17.35 -8.63
CA TRP A 221 4.25 -17.62 -8.06
C TRP A 221 4.64 -19.07 -8.35
N SER A 222 5.83 -19.29 -8.93
CA SER A 222 6.38 -20.65 -9.03
C SER A 222 7.06 -21.10 -7.74
N ASP A 223 7.62 -20.13 -7.02
CA ASP A 223 8.33 -20.28 -5.76
C ASP A 223 8.30 -18.95 -4.98
N ASP A 224 9.02 -18.87 -3.86
CA ASP A 224 9.05 -17.69 -2.98
C ASP A 224 9.84 -16.50 -3.53
N SER A 225 10.37 -16.57 -4.74
CA SER A 225 11.24 -15.53 -5.31
C SER A 225 10.97 -15.27 -6.79
N THR A 226 10.02 -15.98 -7.40
CA THR A 226 9.74 -15.87 -8.82
C THR A 226 8.25 -15.67 -9.06
N LEU A 227 7.90 -14.48 -9.52
CA LEU A 227 6.56 -14.09 -9.95
C LEU A 227 6.50 -14.10 -11.47
N TYR A 228 5.40 -14.62 -12.01
CA TYR A 228 5.06 -14.53 -13.42
C TYR A 228 3.74 -13.78 -13.58
N PHE A 229 3.58 -13.04 -14.68
CA PHE A 229 2.31 -12.43 -15.07
C PHE A 229 2.24 -12.21 -16.58
N GLY A 230 1.03 -12.08 -17.10
CA GLY A 230 0.76 -11.56 -18.44
C GLY A 230 0.36 -10.09 -18.37
N LEU A 231 1.10 -9.21 -19.04
CA LEU A 231 0.68 -7.84 -19.31
C LEU A 231 -0.30 -7.88 -20.48
N LEU A 232 -1.54 -7.43 -20.23
CA LEU A 232 -2.54 -7.27 -21.27
C LEU A 232 -2.11 -6.16 -22.25
N THR A 233 -1.98 -6.50 -23.54
CA THR A 233 -1.60 -5.54 -24.59
C THR A 233 -2.74 -5.14 -25.49
N GLU A 234 -3.76 -5.99 -25.64
CA GLU A 234 -4.93 -5.71 -26.47
C GLU A 234 -6.16 -6.47 -25.98
N TYR A 235 -7.30 -5.76 -25.88
CA TYR A 235 -8.61 -6.38 -25.64
C TYR A 235 -9.19 -6.87 -26.97
N LYS A 236 -9.57 -8.14 -27.07
CA LYS A 236 -10.22 -8.71 -28.28
C LYS A 236 -11.44 -9.52 -27.91
N GLU A 237 -12.44 -9.53 -28.79
CA GLU A 237 -13.67 -10.32 -28.62
C GLU A 237 -13.38 -11.82 -28.48
N GLU A 238 -12.39 -12.34 -29.21
CA GLU A 238 -12.04 -13.77 -29.23
C GLU A 238 -11.03 -14.18 -28.15
N GLY A 239 -10.51 -13.22 -27.39
CA GLY A 239 -9.49 -13.45 -26.38
C GLY A 239 -8.40 -12.38 -26.40
N ASN A 240 -8.17 -11.81 -25.23
CA ASN A 240 -7.15 -10.83 -24.96
C ASN A 240 -5.73 -11.28 -25.39
N GLU A 241 -4.89 -10.33 -25.80
CA GLU A 241 -3.48 -10.57 -26.07
C GLU A 241 -2.59 -10.14 -24.92
N TYR A 242 -1.53 -10.92 -24.69
CA TYR A 242 -0.62 -10.72 -23.57
C TYR A 242 0.85 -10.79 -23.99
N GLU A 243 1.66 -9.95 -23.35
CA GLU A 243 3.09 -10.19 -23.21
C GLU A 243 3.39 -10.80 -21.84
N PHE A 244 4.22 -11.84 -21.80
CA PHE A 244 4.52 -12.55 -20.57
C PHE A 244 5.83 -12.10 -19.96
N TYR A 245 5.84 -11.98 -18.64
CA TYR A 245 6.98 -11.52 -17.87
C TYR A 245 7.27 -12.43 -16.69
N ARG A 246 8.56 -12.50 -16.35
CA ARG A 246 9.10 -13.09 -15.13
C ARG A 246 9.75 -11.99 -14.29
N VAL A 247 9.49 -12.00 -12.99
CA VAL A 247 10.12 -11.16 -12.00
C VAL A 247 10.84 -12.04 -10.98
N ASN A 248 12.15 -11.90 -10.90
CA ASN A 248 12.98 -12.57 -9.88
C ASN A 248 13.33 -11.58 -8.77
N MET A 249 13.14 -12.01 -7.53
CA MET A 249 13.49 -11.29 -6.30
C MET A 249 14.72 -11.91 -5.66
N THR A 250 15.82 -11.15 -5.64
CA THR A 250 17.05 -11.56 -4.97
C THR A 250 17.42 -10.61 -3.85
N ASN A 251 17.99 -11.12 -2.76
CA ASN A 251 18.63 -10.27 -1.77
C ASN A 251 19.83 -9.58 -2.44
N GLY A 252 19.85 -8.25 -2.44
CA GLY A 252 20.96 -7.47 -2.97
C GLY A 252 22.26 -7.86 -2.28
N ARG A 253 23.31 -8.05 -3.07
CA ARG A 253 24.67 -8.19 -2.54
C ARG A 253 25.13 -6.79 -2.12
N ASN A 254 25.44 -6.63 -0.84
CA ASN A 254 26.21 -5.48 -0.36
C ASN A 254 27.65 -5.55 -0.87
#